data_AF-A0A0Q7F9I9-F1
#
_entry.id   AF-A0A0Q7F9I9-F1
#
_cell.length_a   1.000
_cell.length_b   1.000
_cell.length_c   1.000
_cell.angle_alpha   90.00
_cell.angle_beta   90.00
_cell.angle_gamma   90.00
#
_symmetry.space_group_name_H-M   'P 1'
#
loop_
_entity.id
_entity.type
_entity.pdbx_description
1 polymer ?
#
loop_
_entity_poly.entity_id
_entity_poly.type
_entity_poly.pdbx_seq_one_letter_code
_entity_poly.pdbx_strand_id
1 'polypeptide(L)'
;MPTSPIVLGLIALTLGISLLALWKGSFAERVGGAVVGANVVLSIVSGLLLPESAQALARLTLDGLTAISLLIITVSFASFWLGGVMLLYAVQFSLHAFYIVTSRPVDVLYAWVNNLNFLGIVICLLVGAIVGWRQRLRRTV
;
A
#
# COMPACT_ATOMS: atom_id res chain seq x y z
N MET A 1 12.84 6.65 12.65
CA MET A 1 12.84 5.40 11.84
C MET A 1 11.95 4.37 12.52
N PRO A 2 11.15 3.56 11.82
CA PRO A 2 10.30 2.59 12.49
C PRO A 2 11.16 1.40 12.93
N THR A 3 11.57 1.39 14.19
CA THR A 3 12.34 0.31 14.82
C THR A 3 11.45 -0.82 15.34
N SER A 4 10.13 -0.72 15.19
CA SER A 4 9.22 -1.74 15.71
C SER A 4 9.23 -2.97 14.79
N PRO A 5 9.33 -4.19 15.35
CA PRO A 5 9.36 -5.42 14.56
C PRO A 5 8.09 -5.61 13.72
N ILE A 6 6.97 -5.03 14.17
CA ILE A 6 5.69 -5.04 13.45
C ILE A 6 5.81 -4.30 12.11
N VAL A 7 6.39 -3.09 12.10
CA VAL A 7 6.49 -2.29 10.88
C VAL A 7 7.47 -2.95 9.90
N LEU A 8 8.60 -3.48 10.39
CA LEU A 8 9.54 -4.23 9.55
C LEU A 8 8.89 -5.48 8.95
N GLY A 9 8.09 -6.21 9.73
CA GLY A 9 7.33 -7.36 9.26
C GLY A 9 6.32 -6.98 8.17
N LEU A 10 5.58 -5.89 8.36
CA LEU A 10 4.63 -5.39 7.37
C LEU A 10 5.33 -4.94 6.07
N ILE A 11 6.46 -4.23 6.17
CA ILE A 11 7.25 -3.82 5.01
C ILE A 11 7.74 -5.06 4.23
N ALA A 12 8.36 -6.02 4.93
CA ALA A 12 8.87 -7.23 4.32
C ALA A 12 7.76 -8.05 3.64
N LEU A 13 6.60 -8.16 4.29
CA LEU A 13 5.45 -8.88 3.76
C LEU A 13 4.86 -8.19 2.53
N THR A 14 4.68 -6.86 2.57
CA THR A 14 4.19 -6.10 1.42
C THR A 14 5.16 -6.20 0.24
N LEU A 15 6.45 -6.01 0.45
CA LEU A 15 7.45 -6.15 -0.61
C LEU A 15 7.49 -7.58 -1.16
N GLY A 16 7.41 -8.60 -0.30
CA GLY A 16 7.34 -9.99 -0.71
C GLY A 16 6.13 -10.29 -1.59
N ILE A 17 4.94 -9.80 -1.21
CA ILE A 17 3.72 -9.98 -2.01
C ILE A 17 3.78 -9.18 -3.31
N SER A 18 4.29 -7.95 -3.29
CA SER A 18 4.51 -7.15 -4.50
C SER A 18 5.47 -7.84 -5.47
N LEU A 19 6.58 -8.41 -4.99
CA LEU A 19 7.51 -9.18 -5.82
C LEU A 19 6.86 -10.45 -6.38
N LEU A 20 6.07 -11.16 -5.57
CA LEU A 20 5.31 -12.32 -6.02
C LEU A 20 4.30 -11.94 -7.11
N ALA A 21 3.58 -10.82 -6.94
CA ALA A 21 2.65 -10.29 -7.93
C ALA A 21 3.36 -9.89 -9.23
N LEU A 22 4.55 -9.27 -9.13
CA LEU A 22 5.36 -8.91 -10.31
C LEU A 22 5.87 -10.13 -11.07
N TRP A 23 6.22 -11.20 -10.36
CA TRP A 23 6.76 -12.42 -10.96
C TRP A 23 5.68 -13.31 -11.55
N LYS A 24 4.61 -13.59 -10.79
CA LYS A 24 3.61 -14.61 -11.12
C LYS A 24 2.22 -14.05 -11.44
N GLY A 25 2.03 -12.74 -11.34
CA GLY A 25 0.72 -12.12 -11.47
C GLY A 25 0.23 -11.92 -12.90
N SER A 26 -1.07 -11.77 -13.05
CA SER A 26 -1.70 -11.24 -14.27
C SER A 26 -1.31 -9.76 -14.48
N PHE A 27 -1.60 -9.17 -15.64
CA PHE A 27 -1.22 -7.77 -15.91
C PHE A 27 -1.71 -6.81 -14.81
N ALA A 28 -2.98 -6.89 -14.41
CA ALA A 28 -3.54 -6.07 -13.33
C ALA A 28 -2.84 -6.31 -11.98
N GLU A 29 -2.51 -7.55 -11.64
CA GLU A 29 -1.76 -7.91 -10.43
C GLU A 29 -0.33 -7.35 -10.46
N ARG A 30 0.36 -7.43 -11.59
CA ARG A 30 1.72 -6.92 -11.76
C ARG A 30 1.75 -5.41 -11.59
N VAL A 31 0.84 -4.69 -12.24
CA VAL A 31 0.77 -3.23 -12.12
C VAL A 31 0.35 -2.82 -10.70
N GLY A 32 -0.67 -3.45 -10.11
CA GLY A 32 -1.08 -3.17 -8.73
C GLY A 32 0.04 -3.45 -7.72
N GLY A 33 0.73 -4.59 -7.87
CA GLY A 33 1.89 -4.95 -7.06
C GLY A 33 3.07 -3.97 -7.23
N ALA A 34 3.32 -3.50 -8.45
CA ALA A 34 4.33 -2.48 -8.76
C ALA A 34 4.02 -1.17 -8.04
N VAL A 35 2.77 -0.68 -8.16
CA VAL A 35 2.32 0.58 -7.58
C VAL A 35 2.44 0.55 -6.06
N VAL A 36 1.95 -0.51 -5.41
CA VAL A 36 2.07 -0.63 -3.95
C VAL A 36 3.53 -0.82 -3.52
N GLY A 37 4.31 -1.63 -4.23
CA GLY A 37 5.73 -1.82 -3.93
C GLY A 37 6.52 -0.51 -4.05
N ALA A 38 6.24 0.28 -5.08
CA ALA A 38 6.83 1.60 -5.28
C ALA A 38 6.46 2.56 -4.15
N ASN A 39 5.19 2.56 -3.69
CA ASN A 39 4.78 3.36 -2.53
C ASN A 39 5.64 3.04 -1.29
N VAL A 40 5.81 1.76 -0.96
CA VAL A 40 6.62 1.35 0.21
C VAL A 40 8.07 1.80 0.06
N VAL A 41 8.68 1.55 -1.10
CA VAL A 41 10.08 1.95 -1.35
C VAL A 41 10.23 3.46 -1.25
N LEU A 42 9.36 4.25 -1.88
CA LEU A 42 9.40 5.71 -1.84
C LEU A 42 9.11 6.26 -0.43
N SER A 43 8.25 5.60 0.35
CA SER A 43 8.00 5.95 1.75
C SER A 43 9.25 5.74 2.62
N ILE A 44 9.98 4.64 2.41
CA ILE A 44 11.27 4.39 3.09
C ILE A 44 12.30 5.45 2.67
N VAL A 45 12.47 5.67 1.36
CA VAL A 45 13.44 6.63 0.82
C VAL A 45 13.15 8.05 1.32
N SER A 46 11.89 8.48 1.29
CA SER A 46 11.50 9.80 1.81
C SER A 46 11.78 9.94 3.31
N GLY A 47 11.57 8.87 4.11
CA GLY A 47 11.93 8.87 5.53
C GLY A 47 13.44 8.90 5.82
N LEU A 48 14.27 8.52 4.85
CA LEU A 48 15.74 8.55 4.95
C LEU A 48 16.33 9.88 4.47
N LEU A 49 15.74 10.49 3.44
CA LEU A 49 16.33 11.63 2.74
C LEU A 49 15.69 12.98 3.09
N LEU A 50 14.41 13.00 3.51
CA LEU A 50 13.69 14.24 3.75
C LEU A 50 13.71 14.65 5.23
N PRO A 51 13.76 15.96 5.52
CA PRO A 51 13.55 16.47 6.87
C PRO A 51 12.11 16.18 7.34
N GLU A 52 11.91 16.08 8.66
CA GLU A 52 10.61 15.71 9.27
C GLU A 52 9.44 16.59 8.79
N SER A 53 9.69 17.88 8.56
CA SER A 53 8.71 18.84 8.04
C SER A 53 8.18 18.48 6.65
N ALA A 54 8.98 17.82 5.81
CA ALA A 54 8.60 17.42 4.45
C ALA A 54 8.09 15.97 4.39
N GLN A 55 8.40 15.13 5.38
CA GLN A 55 8.01 13.72 5.39
C GLN A 55 6.49 13.52 5.40
N ALA A 56 5.76 14.34 6.17
CA ALA A 56 4.30 14.23 6.24
C ALA A 56 3.65 14.51 4.87
N LEU A 57 4.08 15.59 4.21
CA LEU A 57 3.59 15.96 2.88
C LEU A 57 3.98 14.92 1.82
N ALA A 58 5.19 14.37 1.90
CA ALA A 58 5.65 13.32 1.00
C ALA A 58 4.78 12.06 1.12
N ARG A 59 4.49 11.61 2.34
CA ARG A 59 3.60 10.45 2.58
C ARG A 59 2.19 10.68 2.07
N LEU A 60 1.61 11.84 2.37
CA LEU A 60 0.30 12.23 1.85
C LEU A 60 0.26 12.18 0.32
N THR A 61 1.26 12.76 -0.33
CA THR A 61 1.36 12.78 -1.80
C THR A 61 1.48 11.38 -2.37
N LEU A 62 2.32 10.54 -1.77
CA LEU A 62 2.50 9.14 -2.17
C LEU A 62 1.19 8.34 -2.05
N ASP A 63 0.45 8.51 -0.97
CA ASP A 63 -0.83 7.81 -0.78
C ASP A 63 -1.87 8.25 -1.81
N GLY A 64 -1.96 9.56 -2.07
CA GLY A 64 -2.86 10.11 -3.08
C GLY A 64 -2.54 9.57 -4.48
N LEU A 65 -1.27 9.62 -4.88
CA LEU A 65 -0.83 9.08 -6.18
C LEU A 65 -1.08 7.57 -6.29
N THR A 66 -0.90 6.85 -5.18
CA THR A 66 -1.13 5.40 -5.14
C THR A 66 -2.61 5.07 -5.26
N ALA A 67 -3.47 5.77 -4.52
CA ALA A 67 -4.93 5.62 -4.61
C ALA A 67 -5.43 5.93 -6.03
N ILE A 68 -4.97 7.03 -6.64
CA ILE A 68 -5.37 7.39 -8.02
C ILE A 68 -4.89 6.34 -9.01
N SER A 69 -3.64 5.88 -8.89
CA SER A 69 -3.09 4.85 -9.78
C SER A 69 -3.90 3.55 -9.67
N LEU A 70 -4.23 3.13 -8.45
CA LEU A 70 -5.05 1.94 -8.22
C LEU A 70 -6.49 2.12 -8.66
N LEU A 71 -7.06 3.32 -8.57
CA LEU A 71 -8.40 3.64 -9.10
C LEU A 71 -8.46 3.42 -10.61
N ILE A 72 -7.49 3.98 -11.35
CA ILE A 72 -7.41 3.82 -12.81
C ILE A 72 -7.38 2.34 -13.17
N ILE A 73 -6.50 1.56 -12.53
CA ILE A 73 -6.37 0.12 -12.79
C ILE A 73 -7.65 -0.63 -12.38
N THR A 74 -8.24 -0.30 -11.24
CA THR A 74 -9.47 -0.94 -10.75
C THR A 74 -10.61 -0.79 -11.73
N VAL A 75 -10.82 0.43 -12.25
CA VAL A 75 -11.86 0.71 -13.24
C VAL A 75 -11.55 0.02 -14.58
N SER A 76 -10.30 0.05 -15.03
CA SER A 76 -9.90 -0.59 -16.30
C SER A 76 -9.99 -2.12 -16.30
N PHE A 77 -9.73 -2.77 -15.16
CA PHE A 77 -9.67 -4.24 -15.06
C PHE A 77 -10.81 -4.87 -14.25
N ALA A 78 -11.76 -4.07 -13.75
CA ALA A 78 -12.89 -4.50 -12.91
C ALA A 78 -12.46 -5.40 -11.72
N SER A 79 -11.32 -5.07 -11.11
CA SER A 79 -10.71 -5.90 -10.07
C SER A 79 -11.13 -5.44 -8.67
N PHE A 80 -12.04 -6.20 -8.03
CA PHE A 80 -12.56 -5.87 -6.70
C PHE A 80 -11.48 -5.73 -5.62
N TRP A 81 -10.44 -6.57 -5.64
CA TRP A 81 -9.40 -6.52 -4.62
C TRP A 81 -8.51 -5.27 -4.76
N LEU A 82 -8.24 -4.82 -6.00
CA LEU A 82 -7.55 -3.55 -6.24
C LEU A 82 -8.37 -2.36 -5.75
N GLY A 83 -9.70 -2.43 -5.90
CA GLY A 83 -10.63 -1.45 -5.31
C GLY A 83 -10.54 -1.41 -3.79
N GLY A 84 -10.44 -2.58 -3.13
CA GLY A 84 -10.19 -2.66 -1.69
C GLY A 84 -8.88 -1.98 -1.27
N VAL A 85 -7.78 -2.28 -1.96
CA VAL A 85 -6.48 -1.64 -1.69
C VAL A 85 -6.54 -0.13 -1.93
N MET A 86 -7.20 0.31 -2.99
CA MET A 86 -7.43 1.73 -3.31
C MET A 86 -8.14 2.46 -2.17
N LEU A 87 -9.24 1.90 -1.64
CA LEU A 87 -9.99 2.51 -0.53
C LEU A 87 -9.14 2.60 0.74
N LEU A 88 -8.30 1.61 1.02
CA LEU A 88 -7.38 1.65 2.16
C LEU A 88 -6.29 2.71 1.97
N TYR A 89 -5.81 2.96 0.75
CA TYR A 89 -4.94 4.09 0.48
C TYR A 89 -5.65 5.45 0.61
N ALA A 90 -6.95 5.52 0.30
CA ALA A 90 -7.73 6.72 0.60
C ALA A 90 -7.84 6.97 2.12
N VAL A 91 -8.02 5.91 2.93
CA VAL A 91 -7.96 6.01 4.40
C VAL A 91 -6.58 6.47 4.87
N GLN A 92 -5.50 5.94 4.27
CA GLN A 92 -4.13 6.34 4.57
C GLN A 92 -3.88 7.83 4.26
N PHE A 93 -4.34 8.28 3.10
CA PHE A 93 -4.32 9.68 2.69
C PHE A 93 -5.09 10.55 3.69
N SER A 94 -6.31 10.16 4.07
CA SER A 94 -7.11 10.90 5.05
C SER A 94 -6.43 10.99 6.41
N LEU A 95 -5.78 9.91 6.88
CA LEU A 95 -5.00 9.92 8.12
C LEU A 95 -3.87 10.95 8.06
N HIS A 96 -3.06 10.93 7.00
CA HIS A 96 -1.97 11.89 6.86
C HIS A 96 -2.49 13.33 6.72
N ALA A 97 -3.58 13.54 5.97
CA ALA A 97 -4.19 14.86 5.81
C ALA A 97 -4.68 15.41 7.14
N PHE A 98 -5.35 14.57 7.95
CA PHE A 98 -5.86 14.96 9.26
C PHE A 98 -4.73 15.42 10.19
N TYR A 99 -3.63 14.68 10.29
CA TYR A 99 -2.49 15.04 11.15
C TYR A 99 -1.77 16.30 10.66
N ILE A 100 -1.69 16.52 9.34
CA ILE A 100 -1.14 17.74 8.76
C ILE A 100 -2.03 18.94 9.09
N VAL A 101 -3.33 18.88 8.80
CA VAL A 101 -4.26 20.01 8.97
C VAL A 101 -4.45 20.37 10.44
N THR A 102 -4.42 19.39 11.33
CA THR A 102 -4.53 19.62 12.79
C THR A 102 -3.19 19.95 13.46
N SER A 103 -2.08 19.93 12.72
CA SER A 103 -0.72 20.10 13.24
C SER A 103 -0.42 19.19 14.44
N ARG A 104 -1.03 18.00 14.46
CA ARG A 104 -0.92 17.07 15.58
C ARG A 104 0.40 16.28 15.46
N PRO A 105 1.18 16.13 16.55
CA PRO A 105 2.34 15.25 16.52
C PRO A 105 1.93 13.80 16.31
N VAL A 106 2.79 13.02 15.66
CA VAL A 106 2.60 11.57 15.47
C VAL A 106 2.57 10.91 16.84
N ASP A 107 1.43 10.30 17.17
CA ASP A 107 1.18 9.68 18.47
C ASP A 107 0.83 8.18 18.35
N VAL A 108 0.45 7.58 19.48
CA VAL A 108 0.10 6.15 19.54
C VAL A 108 -1.12 5.84 18.67
N LEU A 109 -2.11 6.74 18.61
CA LEU A 109 -3.30 6.54 17.80
C LEU A 109 -2.94 6.53 16.31
N TYR A 110 -2.09 7.46 15.87
CA TYR A 110 -1.56 7.46 14.51
C TYR A 110 -0.90 6.11 14.19
N ALA A 111 -0.03 5.61 15.07
CA ALA A 111 0.69 4.36 14.83
C ALA A 111 -0.26 3.16 14.71
N TRP A 112 -1.29 3.08 15.57
CA TRP A 112 -2.29 2.01 15.51
C TRP A 112 -3.10 2.05 14.21
N VAL A 113 -3.67 3.21 13.86
CA VAL A 113 -4.49 3.36 12.65
C VAL A 113 -3.66 3.08 11.40
N ASN A 114 -2.44 3.63 11.33
CA ASN A 114 -1.51 3.40 10.24
C ASN A 114 -1.21 1.90 10.07
N ASN A 115 -0.82 1.22 11.14
CA ASN A 115 -0.43 -0.19 11.05
C ASN A 115 -1.61 -1.10 10.74
N LEU A 116 -2.80 -0.82 11.29
CA LEU A 116 -4.01 -1.60 11.02
C LEU A 116 -4.47 -1.40 9.57
N ASN A 117 -4.47 -0.17 9.07
CA ASN A 117 -4.82 0.13 7.70
C ASN A 117 -3.83 -0.54 6.71
N PHE A 118 -2.54 -0.45 7.03
CA PHE A 118 -1.50 -1.07 6.22
C PHE A 118 -1.57 -2.60 6.24
N LEU A 119 -1.90 -3.21 7.38
CA LEU A 119 -2.22 -4.64 7.46
C LEU A 119 -3.41 -5.00 6.56
N GLY A 120 -4.45 -4.16 6.52
CA GLY A 120 -5.56 -4.31 5.58
C GLY A 120 -5.07 -4.35 4.12
N ILE A 121 -4.16 -3.45 3.75
CA ILE A 121 -3.58 -3.38 2.40
C ILE A 121 -2.86 -4.70 2.07
N VAL A 122 -2.06 -5.20 3.01
CA VAL A 122 -1.35 -6.47 2.88
C VAL A 122 -2.32 -7.64 2.69
N ILE A 123 -3.37 -7.72 3.51
CA ILE A 123 -4.36 -8.78 3.42
C ILE A 123 -5.07 -8.74 2.06
N CYS A 124 -5.49 -7.55 1.60
CA CYS A 124 -6.12 -7.40 0.29
C CYS A 124 -5.20 -7.81 -0.86
N LEU A 125 -3.92 -7.42 -0.81
CA LEU A 125 -2.91 -7.85 -1.79
C LEU A 125 -2.70 -9.36 -1.78
N LEU A 126 -2.60 -9.96 -0.59
CA LEU A 126 -2.43 -11.40 -0.43
C LEU A 126 -3.62 -12.18 -0.98
N VAL A 127 -4.85 -11.74 -0.66
CA VAL A 127 -6.08 -12.33 -1.20
C VAL A 127 -6.10 -12.21 -2.73
N GLY A 128 -5.76 -11.04 -3.28
CA GLY A 128 -5.65 -10.83 -4.72
C GLY A 128 -4.67 -11.80 -5.39
N ALA A 129 -3.48 -11.95 -4.81
CA ALA A 129 -2.45 -12.86 -5.29
C ALA A 129 -2.89 -14.35 -5.24
N ILE A 130 -3.52 -14.78 -4.14
CA ILE A 130 -4.01 -16.15 -3.96
C ILE A 130 -5.16 -16.46 -4.93
N VAL A 131 -6.14 -15.55 -5.06
CA VAL A 131 -7.27 -15.72 -5.97
C VAL A 131 -6.79 -15.77 -7.42
N GLY A 132 -5.90 -14.85 -7.81
CA GLY A 132 -5.29 -14.84 -9.14
C GLY A 132 -4.54 -16.14 -9.45
N TRP A 133 -3.77 -16.65 -8.48
CA TRP A 133 -3.08 -17.94 -8.62
C TRP A 133 -4.07 -19.09 -8.83
N ARG A 134 -5.11 -19.18 -7.98
CA ARG A 134 -6.11 -20.27 -8.06
C ARG A 134 -6.87 -20.26 -9.38
N GLN A 135 -7.22 -19.09 -9.90
CA GLN A 135 -7.88 -18.97 -11.20
C GLN A 135 -6.99 -19.43 -12.34
N ARG A 136 -5.67 -19.18 -12.28
CA ARG A 136 -4.71 -19.67 -13.27
C ARG A 136 -4.60 -21.20 -13.28
N LEU A 137 -4.47 -21.82 -12.10
CA LEU A 137 -4.41 -23.29 -12.00
C LEU A 137 -5.64 -23.97 -12.62
N ARG A 138 -6.82 -23.36 -12.46
CA ARG A 138 -8.08 -23.88 -13.04
C ARG A 138 -8.19 -23.70 -14.56
N ARG A 139 -7.40 -22.83 -15.18
CA ARG A 139 -7.38 -22.64 -16.64
C ARG A 139 -6.40 -23.56 -17.36
N THR A 140 -5.46 -24.15 -16.62
CA THR A 140 -4.43 -25.07 -17.13
C THR A 140 -4.75 -26.54 -16.94
N VAL A 141 -5.84 -26.86 -16.22
CA VAL A 141 -6.43 -28.20 -16.08
C VAL A 141 -7.66 -28.26 -16.97
#